data_AF-A0A7X3FLU3-F1
#
_entry.id   AF-A0A7X3FLU3-F1
#
_cell.length_a   1.000
_cell.length_b   1.000
_cell.length_c   1.000
_cell.angle_alpha   90.00
_cell.angle_beta   90.00
_cell.angle_gamma   90.00
#
_symmetry.space_group_name_H-M   'P 1'
#
loop_
_entity.id
_entity.type
_entity.pdbx_description
1 polymer ?
#
loop_
_entity_poly.entity_id
_entity_poly.type
_entity_poly.pdbx_seq_one_letter_code
_entity_poly.pdbx_strand_id
1 'polypeptide(L)'
;MKDAFYVSNNGYDAILLRYGFWLQVSKDVFRDYIDTDAGKYFSGWHGTDSWEELNKEIALAAEKMGEVLAYYQDGELIVTDPDRFERRKEFFLGE
;
A
#
# COMPACT_ATOMS: atom_id res chain seq x y z
N MET A 1 -8.18 -10.26 -7.56
CA MET A 1 -6.93 -10.59 -6.79
C MET A 1 -6.41 -9.28 -6.20
N LYS A 2 -5.81 -9.28 -5.01
CA LYS A 2 -5.32 -8.02 -4.41
C LYS A 2 -3.96 -7.65 -4.97
N ASP A 3 -3.84 -6.47 -5.56
CA ASP A 3 -2.66 -6.05 -6.34
C ASP A 3 -1.64 -5.26 -5.53
N ALA A 4 -2.11 -4.47 -4.56
CA ALA A 4 -1.27 -3.71 -3.65
C ALA A 4 -1.97 -3.47 -2.31
N PHE A 5 -1.19 -3.36 -1.23
CA PHE A 5 -1.68 -3.07 0.11
C PHE A 5 -0.95 -1.87 0.69
N TYR A 6 -1.71 -0.88 1.14
CA TYR A 6 -1.18 0.17 1.98
C TYR A 6 -1.24 -0.26 3.44
N VAL A 7 -0.07 -0.37 4.06
CA VAL A 7 0.10 -0.69 5.48
C VAL A 7 0.74 0.47 6.23
N SER A 8 0.32 0.64 7.47
CA SER A 8 0.89 1.62 8.38
C SER A 8 1.18 0.98 9.74
N ASN A 9 2.29 1.36 10.35
CA ASN A 9 2.61 1.03 11.72
C ASN A 9 3.26 2.25 12.42
N ASN A 10 3.63 2.11 13.69
CA ASN A 10 4.19 3.22 14.47
C ASN A 10 5.55 3.74 13.97
N GLY A 11 6.23 3.00 13.09
CA GLY A 11 7.56 3.35 12.58
C GLY A 11 7.54 3.86 11.15
N TYR A 12 6.65 3.36 10.30
CA TYR A 12 6.61 3.70 8.88
C TYR A 12 5.29 3.29 8.21
N ASP A 13 5.17 3.76 6.97
CA ASP A 13 4.11 3.45 6.03
C ASP A 13 4.72 2.77 4.80
N ALA A 14 4.07 1.72 4.31
CA ALA A 14 4.57 0.96 3.17
C ALA A 14 3.44 0.54 2.23
N ILE A 15 3.77 0.39 0.95
CA ILE A 15 2.90 -0.23 -0.04
C ILE A 15 3.51 -1.56 -0.47
N LEU A 16 2.87 -2.66 -0.11
CA LEU A 16 3.25 -3.99 -0.59
C LEU A 16 2.63 -4.20 -1.96
N LEU A 17 3.42 -4.75 -2.88
CA LEU A 17 3.03 -5.02 -4.26
C LEU A 17 2.97 -6.52 -4.50
N ARG A 18 2.01 -6.99 -5.30
CA ARG A 18 1.82 -8.42 -5.62
C ARG A 18 3.04 -9.16 -6.18
N TYR A 19 4.07 -8.46 -6.64
CA TYR A 19 5.28 -9.01 -7.21
C TYR A 19 6.42 -9.23 -6.19
N GLY A 20 6.10 -9.24 -4.90
CA GLY A 20 7.04 -9.63 -3.84
C GLY A 20 7.83 -8.48 -3.21
N PHE A 21 7.57 -7.23 -3.60
CA PHE A 21 8.31 -6.06 -3.12
C PHE A 21 7.41 -5.08 -2.37
N TRP A 22 8.00 -4.25 -1.50
CA TRP A 22 7.30 -3.13 -0.88
C TRP A 22 8.05 -1.81 -1.06
N LEU A 23 7.30 -0.73 -1.13
CA LEU A 23 7.82 0.63 -1.22
C LEU A 23 7.56 1.38 0.08
N GLN A 24 8.55 2.10 0.57
CA GLN A 24 8.32 3.07 1.63
C GLN A 24 7.45 4.21 1.09
N VAL A 25 6.42 4.58 1.85
CA VAL A 25 5.49 5.63 1.42
C VAL A 25 6.12 7.01 1.67
N SER A 26 6.30 7.74 0.59
CA SER A 26 6.56 9.18 0.56
C SER A 26 5.30 9.93 0.13
N LYS A 27 5.33 11.26 0.13
CA LYS A 27 4.24 12.09 -0.39
C LYS A 27 3.86 11.71 -1.83
N ASP A 28 4.85 11.56 -2.71
CA ASP A 28 4.62 11.28 -4.12
C ASP A 28 4.12 9.85 -4.32
N VAL A 29 4.70 8.89 -3.60
CA VAL A 29 4.22 7.50 -3.60
C VAL A 29 2.79 7.40 -3.07
N PHE A 30 2.44 8.14 -2.02
CA PHE A 30 1.08 8.15 -1.49
C PHE A 30 0.09 8.77 -2.48
N ARG A 31 0.44 9.91 -3.08
CA ARG A 31 -0.38 10.54 -4.13
C ARG A 31 -0.59 9.59 -5.30
N ASP A 32 0.49 9.04 -5.83
CA ASP A 32 0.38 8.12 -6.96
C ASP A 32 -0.45 6.90 -6.57
N TYR A 33 -0.32 6.38 -5.35
CA TYR A 33 -1.12 5.25 -4.88
C TYR A 33 -2.62 5.55 -4.89
N ILE A 34 -3.07 6.73 -4.47
CA ILE A 34 -4.50 7.08 -4.43
C ILE A 34 -5.05 7.55 -5.78
N ASP A 35 -4.20 8.17 -6.60
CA ASP A 35 -4.56 8.69 -7.93
C ASP A 35 -4.36 7.65 -9.03
N THR A 36 -3.84 6.46 -8.68
CA THR A 36 -3.66 5.36 -9.64
C THR A 36 -5.01 4.97 -10.21
N ASP A 37 -5.21 5.31 -11.49
CA ASP A 37 -6.22 4.67 -12.33
C ASP A 37 -5.84 3.19 -12.41
N ALA A 38 -6.53 2.37 -11.62
CA ALA A 38 -6.13 1.02 -11.29
C ALA A 38 -6.03 0.06 -12.49
N GLY A 39 -6.38 0.54 -13.69
CA GLY A 39 -6.10 -0.11 -14.96
C GLY A 39 -4.67 0.06 -15.50
N LYS A 40 -3.84 0.98 -14.95
CA LYS A 40 -2.43 1.21 -15.34
C LYS A 40 -1.45 0.79 -14.22
N TYR A 41 -1.68 -0.41 -13.70
CA TYR A 41 -0.77 -1.35 -13.03
C TYR A 41 0.50 -0.81 -12.33
N PHE A 42 0.60 -1.19 -11.05
CA PHE A 42 1.82 -1.23 -10.23
C PHE A 42 3.01 -2.03 -10.83
N SER A 43 2.94 -2.50 -12.07
CA SER A 43 4.02 -3.25 -12.72
C SER A 43 5.30 -2.45 -12.92
N GLY A 44 5.23 -1.12 -12.91
CA GLY A 44 6.41 -0.25 -12.92
C GLY A 44 6.92 0.12 -11.52
N TRP A 45 6.23 -0.31 -10.47
CA TRP A 45 6.58 -0.02 -9.10
C TRP A 45 7.51 -1.13 -8.59
N HIS A 46 8.70 -0.74 -8.13
CA HIS A 46 9.68 -1.67 -7.61
C HIS A 46 10.31 -1.10 -6.34
N GLY A 47 10.06 -1.79 -5.23
CA GLY A 47 10.74 -1.55 -3.96
C GLY A 47 12.13 -2.17 -3.94
N THR A 48 12.97 -1.71 -3.01
CA THR A 48 14.30 -2.30 -2.75
C THR A 48 14.21 -3.57 -1.92
N ASP A 49 13.16 -3.70 -1.12
CA ASP A 49 13.03 -4.74 -0.11
C ASP A 49 11.88 -5.70 -0.45
N SER A 50 12.12 -6.99 -0.20
CA SER A 50 11.13 -8.05 -0.41
C SER A 50 10.28 -8.25 0.83
N TRP A 51 8.98 -8.49 0.65
CA TRP A 51 8.11 -8.96 1.73
C TRP A 51 7.89 -10.49 1.69
N GLU A 52 8.41 -11.19 0.68
CA GLU A 52 8.15 -12.63 0.49
C GLU A 52 8.72 -13.49 1.63
N GLU A 53 9.74 -13.00 2.33
CA GLU A 53 10.28 -13.63 3.54
C GLU A 53 9.27 -13.65 4.70
N LEU A 54 8.30 -12.71 4.70
CA LEU A 54 7.25 -12.63 5.71
C LEU A 54 6.13 -13.63 5.44
N ASN A 55 5.72 -13.75 4.17
CA ASN A 55 4.71 -14.72 3.71
C ASN A 55 4.71 -14.84 2.17
N LYS A 56 4.21 -15.97 1.63
CA LYS A 56 3.95 -16.14 0.19
C LYS A 56 2.67 -15.45 -0.28
N GLU A 57 1.73 -15.19 0.64
CA GLU A 57 0.50 -14.47 0.36
C GLU A 57 0.63 -13.01 0.82
N ILE A 58 0.52 -12.08 -0.13
CA ILE A 58 0.67 -10.65 0.13
C ILE A 58 -0.26 -10.12 1.24
N ALA A 59 -1.49 -10.65 1.34
CA ALA A 59 -2.43 -10.23 2.37
C ALA A 59 -1.92 -10.56 3.78
N LEU A 60 -1.38 -11.77 3.96
CA LEU A 60 -0.81 -12.21 5.22
C LEU A 60 0.54 -11.53 5.50
N ALA A 61 1.31 -11.17 4.47
CA ALA A 61 2.51 -10.36 4.63
C ALA A 61 2.16 -8.95 5.10
N ALA A 62 1.12 -8.34 4.54
CA ALA A 62 0.64 -7.01 4.92
C ALA A 62 0.22 -6.96 6.39
N GLU A 63 -0.57 -7.93 6.84
CA GLU A 63 -1.00 -8.04 8.24
C GLU A 63 0.16 -8.23 9.24
N LYS A 64 1.24 -8.91 8.82
CA LYS A 64 2.45 -9.05 9.66
C LYS A 64 3.28 -7.77 9.74
N MET A 65 3.23 -6.96 8.68
CA MET A 65 4.06 -5.76 8.53
C MET A 65 3.43 -4.54 9.20
N GLY A 66 2.11 -4.50 9.28
CA GLY A 66 1.39 -3.43 9.95
C GLY A 66 -0.13 -3.57 9.83
N GLU A 67 -0.82 -2.50 10.20
CA GLU A 67 -2.25 -2.39 9.98
C GLU A 67 -2.51 -2.06 8.51
N VAL A 68 -3.40 -2.82 7.87
CA VAL A 68 -3.84 -2.56 6.49
C VAL A 68 -4.86 -1.43 6.53
N LEU A 69 -4.55 -0.30 5.88
CA LEU A 69 -5.44 0.86 5.80
C LEU A 69 -6.19 0.95 4.46
N ALA A 70 -5.60 0.41 3.39
CA ALA A 70 -6.27 0.25 2.11
C ALA A 70 -5.61 -0.84 1.26
N TYR A 71 -6.33 -1.35 0.27
CA TYR A 71 -5.77 -2.26 -0.74
C TYR A 71 -6.47 -2.09 -2.09
N TYR A 72 -5.77 -2.42 -3.16
CA TYR A 72 -6.37 -2.51 -4.50
C TYR A 72 -6.88 -3.92 -4.76
N GLN A 73 -8.12 -4.02 -5.21
CA GLN A 73 -8.71 -5.26 -5.70
C GLN A 73 -9.51 -4.97 -6.97
N ASP A 74 -9.22 -5.73 -8.02
CA ASP A 74 -9.99 -5.72 -9.27
C ASP A 74 -10.13 -4.31 -9.90
N GLY A 75 -9.11 -3.48 -9.70
CA GLY A 75 -9.09 -2.11 -10.22
C GLY A 75 -9.72 -1.06 -9.28
N GLU A 76 -10.03 -1.41 -8.03
CA GLU A 76 -10.66 -0.49 -7.09
C GLU A 76 -9.85 -0.36 -5.82
N LEU A 77 -9.70 0.88 -5.33
CA LEU A 77 -9.10 1.16 -4.02
C LEU A 77 -10.16 0.93 -2.95
N ILE A 78 -9.91 -0.08 -2.10
CA ILE A 78 -10.77 -0.42 -0.96
C ILE A 78 -10.09 0.07 0.30
N VAL A 79 -10.69 1.05 0.96
CA VAL A 79 -10.22 1.60 2.25
C VAL A 79 -10.84 0.80 3.40
N THR A 80 -10.01 0.29 4.30
CA THR A 80 -10.43 -0.57 5.43
C THR A 80 -10.69 0.20 6.71
N ASP A 81 -9.98 1.31 6.93
CA ASP A 81 -10.21 2.26 8.02
C ASP A 81 -10.22 3.69 7.45
N PRO A 82 -11.40 4.25 7.12
CA PRO A 82 -11.51 5.57 6.52
C PRO A 82 -10.93 6.70 7.37
N ASP A 83 -11.12 6.66 8.69
CA ASP A 83 -10.66 7.72 9.59
C ASP A 83 -9.14 7.74 9.69
N ARG A 84 -8.50 6.57 9.77
CA ARG A 84 -7.03 6.49 9.71
C ARG A 84 -6.54 6.89 8.34
N PHE A 85 -7.15 6.41 7.27
CA PHE A 85 -6.73 6.70 5.91
C PHE A 85 -6.76 8.20 5.62
N GLU A 86 -7.82 8.90 6.02
CA GLU A 86 -7.92 10.36 5.87
C GLU A 86 -6.83 11.10 6.65
N ARG A 87 -6.53 10.67 7.89
CA ARG A 87 -5.39 11.24 8.65
C ARG A 87 -4.04 11.02 7.94
N ARG A 88 -3.88 9.90 7.22
CA ARG A 88 -2.66 9.67 6.42
C ARG A 88 -2.64 10.54 5.18
N LYS A 89 -3.80 10.76 4.55
CA LYS A 89 -3.96 11.70 3.44
C LYS A 89 -3.58 13.12 3.86
N GLU A 90 -4.08 13.60 5.00
CA GLU A 90 -3.71 14.89 5.58
C GLU A 90 -2.20 14.96 5.88
N PHE A 91 -1.65 13.92 6.49
CA PHE A 91 -0.22 13.86 6.81
C PHE A 91 0.69 13.95 5.58
N PHE A 92 0.40 13.21 4.51
CA PHE A 92 1.25 13.15 3.31
C PHE A 92 0.98 14.30 2.34
N LEU A 93 -0.29 14.66 2.15
CA LEU A 93 -0.70 15.59 1.10
C LEU A 93 -0.92 17.01 1.63
N GLY A 94 -1.29 17.14 2.91
CA GLY A 94 -1.72 18.41 3.52
C GLY A 94 -3.16 18.78 3.17
N GLU A 95 -3.99 17.77 2.86
CA GLU A 95 -5.41 17.89 2.48
C GLU A 95 -6.35 17.44 3.58
#